data_AF-A0A9D6ZF70-F1
#
_entry.id   AF-A0A9D6ZF70-F1
#
_cell.length_a   1.000
_cell.length_b   1.000
_cell.length_c   1.000
_cell.angle_alpha   90.00
_cell.angle_beta   90.00
_cell.angle_gamma   90.00
#
_symmetry.space_group_name_H-M   'P 1'
#
loop_
_entity.id
_entity.type
_entity.pdbx_description
1 polymer ?
#
loop_
_entity_poly.entity_id
_entity_poly.type
_entity_poly.pdbx_seq_one_letter_code
_entity_poly.pdbx_strand_id
1 'polypeptide(L)'
;MDVFTVRDLREHTGTLIHDAEKGKLSLVTKRGRPVFLAVPFSKKLIELGLHASLAITLYKEHHLTLEKAAKLADKSLEGFIEILGKLNISIVNYSTKDLLKELKDFE
;
A
#
# COMPACT_ATOMS: atom_id res chain seq x y z
N MET A 1 -2.15 6.65 -0.46
CA MET A 1 -0.85 7.33 -0.32
C MET A 1 -0.98 8.86 -0.42
N ASP A 2 -0.41 9.59 0.55
CA ASP A 2 -0.40 11.05 0.59
C ASP A 2 0.97 11.63 0.16
N VAL A 3 1.01 12.89 -0.26
CA VAL A 3 2.22 13.57 -0.75
C VAL A 3 2.58 14.74 0.16
N PHE A 4 3.80 14.76 0.65
CA PHE A 4 4.36 15.82 1.48
C PHE A 4 5.52 16.50 0.74
N THR A 5 5.71 17.79 1.00
CA THR A 5 6.92 18.50 0.61
C THR A 5 7.96 18.43 1.73
N VAL A 6 9.22 18.70 1.42
CA VAL A 6 10.26 18.87 2.45
C VAL A 6 9.98 20.01 3.44
N ARG A 7 9.11 20.97 3.10
CA ARG A 7 8.67 22.02 4.04
C ARG A 7 7.67 21.47 5.05
N ASP A 8 6.77 20.60 4.61
CA ASP A 8 5.79 19.94 5.48
C ASP A 8 6.45 19.08 6.55
N LEU A 9 7.66 18.56 6.29
CA LEU A 9 8.44 17.85 7.30
C LEU A 9 8.80 18.70 8.52
N ARG A 10 8.82 20.04 8.39
CA ARG A 10 9.09 20.98 9.48
C ARG A 10 7.79 21.52 10.10
N GLU A 11 6.81 21.83 9.25
CA GLU A 11 5.62 22.59 9.65
C GLU A 11 4.43 21.69 10.00
N HIS A 12 4.38 20.47 9.45
CA HIS A 12 3.24 19.55 9.53
C HIS A 12 3.68 18.11 9.84
N THR A 13 4.80 17.94 10.57
CA THR A 13 5.37 16.62 10.91
C THR A 13 4.39 15.73 11.67
N GLY A 14 3.50 16.32 12.47
CA GLY A 14 2.48 15.59 13.23
C GLY A 14 1.55 14.77 12.34
N THR A 15 1.13 15.31 11.20
CA THR A 15 0.28 14.59 10.24
C THR A 15 1.04 13.44 9.61
N LEU A 16 2.30 13.64 9.22
CA LEU A 16 3.15 12.58 8.67
C LEU A 16 3.35 11.42 9.66
N ILE A 17 3.62 11.74 10.93
CA ILE A 17 3.79 10.72 11.98
C ILE A 17 2.47 9.97 12.21
N HIS A 18 1.36 10.68 12.34
CA HIS A 18 0.03 10.08 12.54
C HIS A 18 -0.37 9.15 11.39
N ASP A 19 -0.11 9.54 10.15
CA ASP A 19 -0.37 8.68 9.00
C ASP A 19 0.56 7.46 8.98
N ALA A 20 1.83 7.64 9.36
CA ALA A 20 2.77 6.53 9.48
C ALA A 20 2.38 5.54 10.58
N GLU A 21 1.90 6.00 11.75
CA GLU A 21 1.38 5.15 12.82
C GLU A 21 0.17 4.31 12.37
N LYS A 22 -0.62 4.84 11.44
CA LYS A 22 -1.72 4.12 10.78
C LYS A 22 -1.28 3.17 9.67
N GLY A 23 0.01 3.08 9.41
CA GLY A 23 0.57 2.20 8.37
C GLY A 23 0.41 2.74 6.95
N LYS A 24 0.11 4.04 6.77
CA LYS A 24 0.01 4.66 5.45
C LYS A 24 1.38 5.06 4.90
N LEU A 25 1.55 4.87 3.60
CA LEU A 25 2.72 5.34 2.86
C LEU A 25 2.60 6.83 2.54
N SER A 26 3.73 7.53 2.58
CA SER A 26 3.80 8.95 2.21
C SER A 26 4.96 9.22 1.26
N LEU A 27 4.70 9.91 0.15
CA LEU A 27 5.74 10.34 -0.79
C LEU A 27 6.25 11.73 -0.41
N VAL A 28 7.55 11.86 -0.18
CA VAL A 28 8.16 13.15 0.13
C VAL A 28 8.82 13.74 -1.11
N THR A 29 8.51 15.01 -1.39
CA THR A 29 8.96 15.74 -2.58
C THR A 29 9.73 17.01 -2.22
N LYS A 30 10.67 17.40 -3.09
CA LYS A 30 11.37 18.68 -3.03
C LYS A 30 11.24 19.37 -4.38
N ARG A 31 10.60 20.55 -4.39
CA ARG A 31 10.33 21.32 -5.62
C ARG A 31 9.61 20.45 -6.68
N GLY A 32 8.59 19.70 -6.25
CA GLY A 32 7.79 18.81 -7.11
C GLY A 32 8.48 17.50 -7.53
N ARG A 33 9.73 17.25 -7.13
CA ARG A 33 10.44 16.01 -7.46
C ARG A 33 10.41 15.04 -6.27
N PRO A 34 10.10 13.75 -6.46
CA PRO A 34 10.24 12.73 -5.44
C PRO A 34 11.66 12.68 -4.86
N VAL A 35 11.78 12.59 -3.53
CA VAL A 35 13.06 12.46 -2.84
C VAL A 35 13.14 11.12 -2.12
N PHE A 36 12.13 10.79 -1.32
CA PHE A 36 12.05 9.50 -0.66
C PHE A 36 10.59 9.11 -0.39
N LEU A 37 10.37 7.82 -0.19
CA LEU A 37 9.11 7.27 0.29
C LEU A 37 9.25 7.01 1.79
N ALA A 38 8.38 7.60 2.60
CA ALA A 38 8.25 7.24 4.00
C ALA A 38 7.44 5.94 4.09
N VAL A 39 8.12 4.88 4.50
CA VAL A 39 7.51 3.55 4.71
C VAL A 39 7.37 3.31 6.21
N PRO A 40 6.14 3.09 6.71
CA PRO A 40 5.91 2.82 8.12
C PRO A 40 6.70 1.63 8.64
N PHE A 41 7.33 1.83 9.80
CA PHE A 41 8.03 0.76 10.48
C PHE A 41 7.03 -0.19 11.13
N SER A 42 7.00 -1.44 10.68
CA SER A 42 6.00 -2.43 11.11
C SER A 42 6.60 -3.82 11.18
N LYS A 43 5.96 -4.72 11.92
CA LYS A 43 6.36 -6.14 12.00
C LYS A 43 6.44 -6.78 10.61
N LYS A 44 5.48 -6.50 9.73
CA LYS A 44 5.46 -6.94 8.32
C LYS A 44 6.70 -6.49 7.56
N LEU A 45 7.16 -5.24 7.75
CA LEU A 45 8.38 -4.73 7.12
C LEU A 45 9.62 -5.50 7.57
N ILE A 46 9.70 -5.84 8.86
CA ILE A 46 10.83 -6.60 9.41
C ILE A 46 10.83 -8.05 8.92
N GLU A 47 9.67 -8.72 8.94
CA GLU A 47 9.56 -10.15 8.63
C GLU A 47 9.59 -10.45 7.13
N LEU A 48 8.97 -9.60 6.31
CA LEU A 48 8.82 -9.83 4.86
C LEU A 48 9.75 -8.95 4.01
N GLY A 49 10.40 -7.96 4.61
CA GLY A 49 11.22 -6.98 3.90
C GLY A 49 10.41 -5.92 3.16
N LEU A 50 11.13 -4.97 2.55
CA LEU A 50 10.56 -3.77 1.95
C LEU A 50 9.61 -4.06 0.77
N HIS A 51 10.04 -4.88 -0.18
CA HIS A 51 9.30 -5.19 -1.41
C HIS A 51 7.91 -5.78 -1.10
N ALA A 52 7.87 -6.86 -0.31
CA ALA A 52 6.62 -7.51 0.07
C ALA A 52 5.75 -6.58 0.94
N SER A 53 6.35 -5.89 1.92
CA SER A 53 5.60 -4.96 2.78
C SER A 53 4.92 -3.86 1.97
N LEU A 54 5.65 -3.25 1.02
CA LEU A 54 5.17 -2.21 0.12
C LEU A 54 4.09 -2.73 -0.82
N ALA A 55 4.31 -3.88 -1.46
CA ALA A 55 3.35 -4.52 -2.34
C ALA A 55 2.01 -4.80 -1.63
N ILE A 56 2.06 -5.32 -0.41
CA ILE A 56 0.87 -5.58 0.39
C ILE A 56 0.12 -4.29 0.71
N THR A 57 0.83 -3.21 1.08
CA THR A 57 0.16 -1.94 1.40
C THR A 57 -0.48 -1.31 0.15
N LEU A 58 0.24 -1.26 -0.97
CA LEU A 58 -0.29 -0.72 -2.23
C LEU A 58 -1.43 -1.57 -2.80
N TYR A 59 -1.39 -2.89 -2.61
CA TYR A 59 -2.51 -3.77 -2.93
C TYR A 59 -3.72 -3.44 -2.07
N LYS A 60 -3.58 -3.39 -0.73
CA LYS A 60 -4.69 -3.05 0.18
C LYS A 60 -5.32 -1.67 -0.10
N GLU A 61 -4.52 -0.71 -0.57
CA GLU A 61 -5.00 0.62 -0.95
C GLU A 61 -5.58 0.68 -2.38
N HIS A 62 -5.75 -0.46 -3.06
CA HIS A 62 -6.21 -0.59 -4.45
C HIS A 62 -5.33 0.15 -5.48
N HIS A 63 -4.09 0.48 -5.12
CA HIS A 63 -3.12 1.09 -6.03
C HIS A 63 -2.47 0.08 -6.99
N LEU A 64 -2.44 -1.21 -6.61
CA LEU A 64 -1.95 -2.29 -7.44
C LEU A 64 -2.97 -3.42 -7.54
N THR A 65 -3.09 -3.97 -8.75
CA THR A 65 -3.73 -5.29 -8.99
C THR A 65 -2.90 -6.39 -8.32
N LEU A 66 -3.51 -7.53 -8.04
CA LEU A 66 -2.84 -8.69 -7.43
C LEU A 66 -1.54 -9.09 -8.17
N GLU A 67 -1.56 -9.20 -9.49
CA GLU A 67 -0.38 -9.57 -10.29
C GLU A 67 0.77 -8.56 -10.18
N LYS A 68 0.44 -7.26 -10.24
CA LYS A 68 1.44 -6.18 -10.11
C LYS A 68 2.03 -6.16 -8.69
N ALA A 69 1.22 -6.44 -7.68
CA ALA A 69 1.69 -6.55 -6.31
C ALA A 69 2.60 -7.77 -6.13
N ALA A 70 2.27 -8.92 -6.71
CA ALA A 70 3.13 -10.11 -6.70
C ALA A 70 4.51 -9.83 -7.34
N LYS A 71 4.51 -9.15 -8.50
CA LYS A 71 5.74 -8.69 -9.17
C LYS A 71 6.56 -7.75 -8.30
N LEU A 72 5.92 -6.76 -7.66
CA LEU A 72 6.61 -5.83 -6.76
C LEU A 72 7.18 -6.53 -5.52
N ALA A 73 6.51 -7.58 -5.03
CA ALA A 73 6.96 -8.39 -3.90
C ALA A 73 8.09 -9.37 -4.26
N ASP A 74 8.48 -9.45 -5.53
CA ASP A 74 9.42 -10.45 -6.06
C ASP A 74 8.98 -11.89 -5.74
N LYS A 75 7.70 -12.18 -6.03
CA LYS A 75 7.07 -13.49 -5.83
C LYS A 75 6.27 -13.93 -7.05
N SER A 76 6.04 -15.24 -7.17
CA SER A 76 4.99 -15.75 -8.06
C SER A 76 3.62 -15.28 -7.57
N LEU A 77 2.61 -15.41 -8.44
CA LEU A 77 1.24 -15.10 -8.07
C LEU A 77 0.76 -15.97 -6.90
N GLU A 78 1.03 -17.29 -6.93
CA GLU A 78 0.65 -18.18 -5.82
C GLU A 78 1.39 -17.81 -4.53
N GLY A 79 2.69 -17.51 -4.62
CA GLY A 79 3.48 -17.13 -3.46
C GLY A 79 3.00 -15.83 -2.81
N PHE A 80 2.54 -14.86 -3.62
CA PHE A 80 1.95 -13.64 -3.07
C PHE A 80 0.56 -13.91 -2.45
N ILE A 81 -0.26 -14.75 -3.08
CA ILE A 81 -1.55 -15.19 -2.52
C ILE A 81 -1.35 -15.86 -1.15
N GLU A 82 -0.34 -16.73 -1.02
CA GLU A 82 -0.03 -17.39 0.25
C GLU A 82 0.36 -16.38 1.34
N ILE A 83 1.16 -15.36 0.99
CA ILE A 83 1.51 -14.27 1.91
C ILE A 83 0.26 -13.51 2.35
N LEU A 84 -0.64 -13.16 1.43
CA LEU A 84 -1.90 -12.48 1.76
C LEU A 84 -2.78 -13.34 2.69
N GLY A 85 -2.87 -14.65 2.41
CA GLY A 85 -3.63 -15.60 3.23
C GLY A 85 -3.11 -15.67 4.67
N LYS A 86 -1.79 -15.75 4.87
CA LYS A 86 -1.16 -15.74 6.21
C LYS A 86 -1.46 -14.46 7.00
N LEU A 87 -1.73 -13.36 6.30
CA LEU A 87 -2.05 -12.06 6.89
C LEU A 87 -3.55 -11.76 6.96
N ASN A 88 -4.42 -12.72 6.61
CA ASN A 88 -5.87 -12.55 6.52
C ASN A 88 -6.29 -11.37 5.62
N ILE A 89 -5.60 -11.18 4.50
CA ILE A 89 -5.92 -10.15 3.51
C ILE A 89 -6.65 -10.81 2.33
N SER A 90 -7.79 -10.24 1.94
CA SER A 90 -8.59 -10.74 0.82
C SER A 90 -7.81 -10.70 -0.51
N ILE A 91 -7.88 -11.81 -1.26
CA ILE A 91 -7.35 -11.92 -2.64
C ILE A 91 -8.29 -11.23 -3.63
N VAL A 92 -9.56 -11.08 -3.25
CA VAL A 92 -10.57 -10.37 -4.01
C VAL A 92 -10.60 -8.93 -3.49
N ASN A 93 -10.10 -8.01 -4.31
CA ASN A 93 -9.88 -6.62 -3.93
C ASN A 93 -10.61 -5.66 -4.86
N TYR A 94 -11.89 -5.96 -5.12
CA TYR A 94 -12.80 -5.08 -5.83
C TYR A 94 -13.15 -3.87 -4.96
N SER A 95 -13.33 -2.71 -5.58
CA SER A 95 -13.97 -1.61 -4.88
C SER A 95 -15.44 -1.97 -4.64
N THR A 96 -16.04 -1.45 -3.57
CA THR A 96 -17.48 -1.61 -3.30
C THR A 96 -18.34 -1.14 -4.48
N LYS A 97 -17.87 -0.13 -5.22
CA LYS A 97 -18.53 0.38 -6.42
C LYS A 97 -18.52 -0.61 -7.58
N ASP A 98 -17.40 -1.31 -7.78
CA ASP A 98 -17.28 -2.30 -8.85
C ASP A 98 -18.12 -3.55 -8.52
N LEU A 99 -18.11 -3.98 -7.25
CA LEU A 99 -18.92 -5.09 -6.78
C LEU A 99 -20.43 -4.83 -6.97
N LEU A 100 -20.89 -3.61 -6.63
CA LEU A 100 -22.28 -3.19 -6.83
C LEU A 100 -22.66 -3.08 -8.31
N LYS A 101 -21.68 -2.86 -9.20
CA LYS A 101 -21.92 -2.82 -10.64
C LYS A 101 -22.12 -4.24 -11.19
N GLU A 102 -21.26 -5.18 -10.81
CA GLU A 102 -21.39 -6.58 -11.22
C GLU A 102 -22.67 -7.22 -10.69
N LEU A 103 -23.08 -6.92 -9.45
CA LEU A 103 -24.33 -7.46 -8.88
C LEU A 103 -25.59 -7.05 -9.66
N LYS A 104 -25.57 -5.88 -10.33
CA LYS A 104 -26.70 -5.44 -11.18
C LYS A 104 -26.81 -6.22 -12.48
N ASP A 105 -25.72 -6.85 -12.94
CA ASP A 105 -25.75 -7.69 -14.14
C ASP A 105 -26.39 -9.08 -13.87
N PHE A 106 -26.68 -9.39 -12.60
CA PHE A 106 -27.36 -10.62 -12.15
C PHE A 106 -28.83 -10.40 -11.72
N GLU A 107 -29.37 -9.17 -11.79
CA GLU A 107 -30.79 -8.84 -11.62
C GLU A 107 -31.52 -8.78 -12.97
#